data_AF-A0A0P8CD41-F1
#
_entry.id   AF-A0A0P8CD41-F1
#
_cell.length_a   1.000
_cell.length_b   1.000
_cell.length_c   1.000
_cell.angle_alpha   90.00
_cell.angle_beta   90.00
_cell.angle_gamma   90.00
#
_symmetry.space_group_name_H-M   'P 1'
#
loop_
_entity.id
_entity.type
_entity.pdbx_description
1 polymer ?
#
loop_
_entity_poly.entity_id
_entity_poly.type
_entity_poly.pdbx_seq_one_letter_code
_entity_poly.pdbx_strand_id
1 'polypeptide(L)'
;MLDESKIKQIPTSSDEQKTYDDLREVQHGTILFESQQELISILESFLTRLEKVETDNHQLTEQVNQLNRDIVELQQKVSLESLDDGGSEAKLENQSGVSPNPADEAALVNLYNRTPKTVKRKAAKVGVIIHRVRGDETLLDIEANQHGYWLVNEIYLVPKQPSRYNEYNLPTLEALFVCHNVQQCNKYFNLIKPARISPSSSPDSSQTCSVHTWRLLEKGTLEFSETKSSPSSRLIETPSTTPEDASTNPEPAAEEPTPKLNPENEPDFQESQELMTPVPSEPTPDPEEEAPELTPQEQEFLEMYHSSHHTEFRKTIKATCSLDADQESSEHCSLKADRWGDWYICRYSDVDYLTPSNMLVVNQTTLPLHKKLMKITYSDFLYPEEFRLVKPGRVKRNRTAKRWEVTEKGVLEIYT
;
A
#
# COMPACT_ATOMS: atom_id res chain seq x y z
N MET A 1 -41.22 -1.63 42.71
CA MET A 1 -42.17 -0.51 42.87
C MET A 1 -41.44 0.59 43.62
N LEU A 2 -40.78 1.48 42.88
CA LEU A 2 -40.14 2.69 43.41
C LEU A 2 -41.06 3.85 43.07
N ASP A 3 -41.31 4.67 44.08
CA ASP A 3 -42.34 5.70 44.13
C ASP A 3 -41.94 6.92 43.29
N GLU A 4 -42.57 7.09 42.12
CA GLU A 4 -42.35 8.20 41.17
C GLU A 4 -43.07 9.50 41.57
N SER A 5 -43.61 9.60 42.79
CA SER A 5 -44.46 10.72 43.22
C SER A 5 -43.72 11.91 43.85
N LYS A 6 -42.48 12.20 43.42
CA LYS A 6 -41.85 13.52 43.65
C LYS A 6 -42.01 14.40 42.42
N ILE A 7 -43.25 14.86 42.22
CA ILE A 7 -43.60 15.91 41.27
C ILE A 7 -42.82 17.17 41.68
N LYS A 8 -41.86 17.57 40.83
CA LYS A 8 -41.17 18.87 40.89
C LYS A 8 -42.22 19.97 40.94
N GLN A 9 -42.41 20.60 42.09
CA GLN A 9 -43.15 21.86 42.19
C GLN A 9 -42.41 22.88 41.32
N ILE A 10 -43.10 23.38 40.30
CA ILE A 10 -42.60 24.45 39.44
C ILE A 10 -42.66 25.73 40.27
N PRO A 11 -41.55 26.45 40.48
CA PRO A 11 -41.55 27.70 41.24
C PRO A 11 -42.45 28.72 40.54
N THR A 12 -43.50 29.17 41.22
CA THR A 12 -44.51 30.11 40.68
C THR A 12 -44.16 31.58 40.94
N SER A 13 -43.05 31.86 41.63
CA SER A 13 -42.58 33.22 41.91
C SER A 13 -41.55 33.66 40.88
N SER A 14 -41.74 34.85 40.31
CA SER A 14 -40.78 35.48 39.37
C SER A 14 -39.37 35.62 39.96
N ASP A 15 -39.25 35.74 41.29
CA ASP A 15 -37.96 35.88 41.97
C ASP A 15 -37.25 34.53 42.14
N GLU A 16 -38.00 33.43 42.27
CA GLU A 16 -37.44 32.08 42.34
C GLU A 16 -36.94 31.60 40.97
N GLN A 17 -37.65 31.97 39.90
CA GLN A 17 -37.24 31.65 38.52
C GLN A 17 -35.89 32.30 38.17
N LYS A 18 -35.71 33.58 38.53
CA LYS A 18 -34.45 34.30 38.31
C LYS A 18 -33.28 33.66 39.06
N THR A 19 -33.52 33.22 40.30
CA THR A 19 -32.50 32.53 41.10
C THR A 19 -32.09 31.18 40.50
N TYR A 20 -33.05 30.45 39.90
CA TYR A 20 -32.77 29.20 39.19
C TYR A 20 -31.98 29.41 37.89
N ASP A 21 -32.29 30.46 37.12
CA ASP A 21 -31.57 30.77 35.89
C ASP A 21 -30.13 31.22 36.18
N ASP A 22 -29.93 32.06 37.20
CA ASP A 22 -28.59 32.48 37.66
C ASP A 22 -27.74 31.27 38.11
N LEU A 23 -28.35 30.32 38.84
CA LEU A 23 -27.64 29.10 39.29
C LEU A 23 -27.25 28.19 38.11
N ARG A 24 -28.10 28.11 37.08
CA ARG A 24 -27.85 27.30 35.89
C ARG A 24 -26.73 27.90 35.03
N GLU A 25 -26.68 29.22 34.92
CA GLU A 25 -25.60 29.93 34.23
C GLU A 25 -24.25 29.69 34.93
N VAL A 26 -24.20 29.75 36.26
CA VAL A 26 -22.99 29.42 37.04
C VAL A 26 -22.56 27.97 36.82
N GLN A 27 -23.49 27.01 36.86
CA GLN A 27 -23.18 25.59 36.62
C GLN A 27 -22.63 25.33 35.21
N HIS A 28 -23.23 25.95 34.18
CA HIS A 28 -22.72 25.84 32.81
C HIS A 28 -21.33 26.48 32.67
N GLY A 29 -21.09 27.60 33.34
CA GLY A 29 -19.77 28.24 33.40
C GLY A 29 -18.70 27.34 34.01
N THR A 30 -19.02 26.64 35.11
CA THR A 30 -18.08 25.70 35.77
C THR A 30 -17.74 24.52 34.88
N ILE A 31 -18.73 23.87 34.25
CA ILE A 31 -18.49 22.72 33.35
C ILE A 31 -17.65 23.14 32.14
N LEU A 32 -17.94 24.30 31.56
CA LEU A 32 -17.15 24.82 30.44
C LEU A 32 -15.70 25.09 30.84
N PHE A 33 -15.48 25.66 32.03
CA PHE A 33 -14.15 25.93 32.55
C PHE A 33 -13.35 24.64 32.81
N GLU A 34 -13.97 23.62 33.41
CA GLU A 34 -13.33 22.31 33.63
C GLU A 34 -12.94 21.64 32.30
N SER A 35 -13.85 21.66 31.31
CA SER A 35 -13.56 21.13 29.98
C SER A 35 -12.43 21.88 29.26
N GLN A 36 -12.36 23.21 29.42
CA GLN A 36 -11.25 24.01 28.89
C GLN A 36 -9.93 23.66 29.57
N GLN A 37 -9.93 23.43 30.88
CA GLN A 37 -8.73 23.08 31.62
C GLN A 37 -8.21 21.68 31.28
N GLU A 38 -9.09 20.72 31.04
CA GLU A 38 -8.75 19.40 30.51
C GLU A 38 -8.11 19.50 29.11
N LEU A 39 -8.71 20.30 28.22
CA LEU A 39 -8.17 20.52 26.87
C LEU A 39 -6.76 21.15 26.91
N ILE A 40 -6.54 22.13 27.80
CA ILE A 40 -5.22 22.75 28.00
C ILE A 40 -4.20 21.70 28.46
N SER A 41 -4.56 20.85 29.42
CA SER A 41 -3.68 19.79 29.91
C SER A 41 -3.31 18.78 28.81
N ILE A 42 -4.28 18.41 27.97
CA ILE A 42 -4.04 17.54 26.81
C ILE A 42 -3.06 18.21 25.84
N LEU A 43 -3.25 19.49 25.52
CA LEU A 43 -2.37 20.23 24.61
C LEU A 43 -0.95 20.36 25.15
N GLU A 44 -0.78 20.64 26.45
CA GLU A 44 0.54 20.68 27.11
C GLU A 44 1.26 19.32 27.03
N SER A 45 0.51 18.22 27.20
CA SER A 45 1.07 16.87 27.05
C SER A 45 1.56 16.60 25.62
N PHE A 46 0.83 17.07 24.60
CA PHE A 46 1.23 16.93 23.20
C PHE A 46 2.46 17.76 22.87
N LEU A 47 2.55 19.00 23.39
CA LEU A 47 3.72 19.85 23.21
C LEU A 47 4.98 19.20 23.80
N THR A 48 4.87 18.64 25.00
CA THR A 48 5.98 17.93 25.66
C THR A 48 6.42 16.70 24.85
N ARG A 49 5.48 15.96 24.27
CA ARG A 49 5.79 14.82 23.40
C ARG A 49 6.47 15.25 22.09
N LEU A 50 6.06 16.37 21.51
CA LEU A 50 6.67 16.92 20.30
C LEU A 50 8.11 17.36 20.53
N GLU A 51 8.37 18.08 21.62
CA GLU A 51 9.74 18.50 22.00
C GLU A 51 10.67 17.30 22.23
N LYS A 52 10.14 16.22 22.83
CA LYS A 52 10.88 14.96 22.97
C LYS A 52 11.22 14.34 21.61
N VAL A 53 10.26 14.27 20.67
CA VAL A 53 10.49 13.71 19.33
C VAL A 53 11.51 14.55 18.56
N GLU A 54 11.48 15.87 18.70
CA GLU A 54 12.46 16.77 18.08
C GLU A 54 13.87 16.52 18.63
N THR A 55 14.00 16.36 19.95
CA THR A 55 15.27 16.02 20.61
C THR A 55 15.80 14.65 20.16
N ASP A 56 14.94 13.63 20.11
CA ASP A 56 15.30 12.28 19.66
C ASP A 56 15.77 12.30 18.18
N ASN A 57 15.11 13.08 17.32
CA ASN A 57 15.52 13.26 15.91
C ASN A 57 16.86 13.98 15.77
N HIS A 58 17.13 14.98 16.62
CA HIS A 58 18.42 15.67 16.63
C HIS A 58 19.55 14.70 17.01
N GLN A 59 19.33 13.90 18.06
CA GLN A 59 20.28 12.87 18.49
C GLN A 59 20.53 11.82 17.40
N LEU A 60 19.49 11.37 16.69
CA LEU A 60 19.64 10.42 15.59
C LEU A 60 20.44 11.02 14.42
N THR A 61 20.23 12.30 14.12
CA THR A 61 20.99 13.03 13.10
C THR A 61 22.47 13.11 13.45
N GLU A 62 22.80 13.38 14.71
CA GLU A 62 24.19 13.37 15.18
C GLU A 62 24.83 11.97 15.08
N GLN A 63 24.07 10.91 15.43
CA GLN A 63 24.54 9.52 15.29
C GLN A 63 24.83 9.15 13.82
N VAL A 64 23.94 9.51 12.90
CA VAL A 64 24.16 9.28 11.45
C VAL A 64 25.38 10.03 10.95
N ASN A 65 25.57 11.28 11.37
CA ASN A 65 26.75 12.07 11.02
C ASN A 65 28.03 11.46 11.59
N GLN A 66 28.00 10.92 12.81
CA GLN A 66 29.13 10.20 13.38
C GLN A 66 29.46 8.94 12.57
N LEU A 67 28.46 8.12 12.25
CA LEU A 67 28.65 6.90 11.47
C LEU A 67 29.22 7.20 10.08
N ASN A 68 28.76 8.26 9.43
CA ASN A 68 29.30 8.72 8.15
C ASN A 68 30.79 9.10 8.26
N ARG A 69 31.21 9.76 9.36
CA ARG A 69 32.64 10.05 9.60
C ARG A 69 33.45 8.77 9.75
N ASP A 70 32.93 7.80 10.52
CA ASP A 70 33.61 6.52 10.75
C ASP A 70 33.75 5.71 9.45
N ILE A 71 32.72 5.72 8.58
CA ILE A 71 32.77 5.07 7.26
C ILE A 71 33.87 5.69 6.39
N VAL A 72 33.98 7.02 6.36
CA VAL A 72 35.03 7.71 5.59
C VAL A 72 36.42 7.36 6.12
N GLU A 73 36.61 7.32 7.45
CA GLU A 73 37.88 6.93 8.06
C GLU A 73 38.26 5.48 7.72
N LEU A 74 37.30 4.54 7.77
CA LEU A 74 37.52 3.15 7.40
C LEU A 74 37.88 3.00 5.91
N GLN A 75 37.21 3.73 5.02
CA GLN A 75 37.53 3.75 3.59
C GLN A 75 38.96 4.25 3.33
N GLN A 76 39.42 5.26 4.09
CA GLN A 76 40.80 5.75 4.01
C GLN A 76 41.81 4.71 4.50
N LYS A 77 41.53 4.01 5.62
CA LYS A 77 42.40 2.94 6.13
C LYS A 77 42.53 1.77 5.16
N VAL A 78 41.43 1.32 4.57
CA VAL A 78 41.42 0.25 3.55
C VAL A 78 42.24 0.65 2.32
N SER A 79 42.20 1.92 1.92
CA SER A 79 42.99 2.42 0.78
C SER A 79 44.50 2.40 1.08
N LEU A 80 44.91 2.72 2.30
CA LEU A 80 46.32 2.74 2.72
C LEU A 80 46.92 1.33 2.88
N GLU A 81 46.14 0.34 3.34
CA GLU A 81 46.62 -1.04 3.48
C GLU A 81 46.82 -1.77 2.14
N SER A 82 46.25 -1.25 1.04
CA SER A 82 46.37 -1.85 -0.29
C SER A 82 47.66 -1.51 -1.06
N LEU A 83 48.54 -0.67 -0.49
CA LEU A 83 49.68 -0.08 -1.19
C LEU A 83 51.06 -0.69 -0.87
N ASP A 84 51.15 -1.72 -0.03
CA ASP A 84 52.44 -2.31 0.38
C ASP A 84 52.74 -3.71 -0.21
N ASP A 85 51.99 -4.14 -1.23
CA ASP A 85 52.40 -5.29 -2.06
C ASP A 85 53.01 -4.77 -3.38
N GLY A 86 54.33 -4.89 -3.45
CA GLY A 86 55.16 -4.15 -4.39
C GLY A 86 54.93 -4.46 -5.86
N GLY A 87 55.01 -3.39 -6.67
CA GLY A 87 55.53 -3.46 -8.02
C GLY A 87 54.51 -3.24 -9.13
N SER A 88 54.31 -1.97 -9.50
CA SER A 88 54.62 -1.43 -10.85
C SER A 88 53.94 -0.07 -11.02
N GLU A 89 54.76 0.96 -11.23
CA GLU A 89 54.33 2.32 -11.57
C GLU A 89 53.47 2.32 -12.85
N ALA A 90 52.16 2.55 -12.69
CA ALA A 90 51.32 3.07 -13.75
C ALA A 90 50.42 4.16 -13.17
N LYS A 91 50.81 5.39 -13.49
CA LYS A 91 50.11 6.66 -13.33
C LYS A 91 48.58 6.50 -13.52
N LEU A 92 47.83 6.53 -12.42
CA LEU A 92 46.37 6.52 -12.41
C LEU A 92 45.87 7.97 -12.24
N GLU A 93 45.56 8.59 -13.38
CA GLU A 93 44.76 9.81 -13.43
C GLU A 93 43.30 9.50 -13.08
N ASN A 94 42.72 10.35 -12.25
CA ASN A 94 41.33 10.33 -11.81
C ASN A 94 40.34 10.17 -12.98
N GLN A 95 39.83 8.96 -13.19
CA GLN A 95 38.70 8.67 -14.07
C GLN A 95 37.47 8.37 -13.21
N SER A 96 36.72 9.42 -12.85
CA SER A 96 35.30 9.33 -12.45
C SER A 96 34.41 9.09 -13.70
N GLY A 97 34.87 8.18 -14.55
CA GLY A 97 34.26 7.75 -15.79
C GLY A 97 34.37 6.24 -15.84
N VAL A 98 33.95 5.56 -14.77
CA VAL A 98 33.86 4.10 -14.73
C VAL A 98 32.85 3.71 -15.80
N SER A 99 33.38 3.44 -17.00
CA SER A 99 32.62 2.88 -18.09
C SER A 99 31.98 1.60 -17.57
N PRO A 100 30.64 1.48 -17.59
CA PRO A 100 29.97 0.31 -17.06
C PRO A 100 30.52 -0.94 -17.74
N ASN A 101 30.95 -1.90 -16.93
CA ASN A 101 31.48 -3.16 -17.43
C ASN A 101 30.33 -3.97 -18.05
N PRO A 102 30.41 -4.39 -19.32
CA PRO A 102 29.39 -5.22 -19.96
C PRO A 102 29.07 -6.51 -19.20
N ALA A 103 30.05 -7.03 -18.44
CA ALA A 103 29.87 -8.20 -17.60
C ALA A 103 28.88 -7.97 -16.46
N ASP A 104 28.87 -6.76 -15.86
CA ASP A 104 27.97 -6.41 -14.76
C ASP A 104 26.53 -6.27 -15.27
N GLU A 105 26.36 -5.72 -16.48
CA GLU A 105 25.07 -5.60 -17.14
C GLU A 105 24.46 -6.99 -17.40
N ALA A 106 25.24 -7.90 -18.00
CA ALA A 106 24.79 -9.27 -18.26
C ALA A 106 24.49 -10.04 -16.95
N ALA A 107 25.29 -9.83 -15.90
CA ALA A 107 25.02 -10.41 -14.59
C ALA A 107 23.72 -9.88 -13.98
N LEU A 108 23.44 -8.58 -14.11
CA LEU A 108 22.20 -7.96 -13.65
C LEU A 108 20.98 -8.50 -14.40
N VAL A 109 21.05 -8.61 -15.72
CA VAL A 109 19.96 -9.16 -16.55
C VAL A 109 19.65 -10.61 -16.14
N ASN A 110 20.69 -11.44 -16.00
CA ASN A 110 20.53 -12.82 -15.56
C ASN A 110 19.93 -12.93 -14.15
N LEU A 111 20.39 -12.07 -13.22
CA LEU A 111 19.89 -12.03 -11.85
C LEU A 111 18.43 -11.58 -11.80
N TYR A 112 18.08 -10.55 -12.60
CA TYR A 112 16.74 -10.00 -12.70
C TYR A 112 15.75 -11.04 -13.24
N ASN A 113 16.07 -11.69 -14.36
CA ASN A 113 15.16 -12.65 -14.99
C ASN A 113 15.01 -13.95 -14.20
N ARG A 114 16.07 -14.41 -13.53
CA ARG A 114 16.01 -15.65 -12.70
C ARG A 114 15.34 -15.41 -11.36
N THR A 115 15.71 -14.33 -10.68
CA THR A 115 15.33 -14.11 -9.29
C THR A 115 15.06 -12.63 -9.00
N PRO A 116 13.96 -12.03 -9.51
CA PRO A 116 13.70 -10.59 -9.34
C PRO A 116 13.74 -10.11 -7.88
N LYS A 117 13.41 -11.00 -6.93
CA LYS A 117 13.45 -10.73 -5.48
C LYS A 117 14.85 -10.39 -4.96
N THR A 118 15.92 -10.88 -5.58
CA THR A 118 17.30 -10.56 -5.15
C THR A 118 17.72 -9.17 -5.61
N VAL A 119 17.35 -8.78 -6.83
CA VAL A 119 17.57 -7.41 -7.34
C VAL A 119 16.84 -6.41 -6.45
N LYS A 120 15.60 -6.70 -6.04
CA LYS A 120 14.82 -5.86 -5.11
C LYS A 120 15.60 -5.50 -3.83
N ARG A 121 16.41 -6.40 -3.28
CA ARG A 121 17.16 -6.16 -2.03
C ARG A 121 18.34 -5.20 -2.20
N LYS A 122 18.85 -5.05 -3.43
CA LYS A 122 20.00 -4.22 -3.75
C LYS A 122 19.64 -2.94 -4.51
N ALA A 123 18.36 -2.75 -4.81
CA ALA A 123 17.89 -1.66 -5.65
C ALA A 123 17.11 -0.63 -4.83
N ALA A 124 17.28 0.64 -5.16
CA ALA A 124 16.41 1.70 -4.69
C ALA A 124 15.08 1.65 -5.45
N LYS A 125 13.97 1.80 -4.74
CA LYS A 125 12.63 1.85 -5.33
C LYS A 125 12.35 3.28 -5.78
N VAL A 126 12.02 3.44 -7.06
CA VAL A 126 11.85 4.77 -7.66
C VAL A 126 10.63 4.85 -8.58
N GLY A 127 10.08 6.05 -8.68
CA GLY A 127 9.12 6.47 -9.71
C GLY A 127 9.84 7.31 -10.76
N VAL A 128 9.32 7.29 -11.98
CA VAL A 128 9.90 8.02 -13.10
C VAL A 128 8.85 8.92 -13.70
N ILE A 129 9.15 10.22 -13.73
CA ILE A 129 8.34 11.24 -14.39
C ILE A 129 9.12 11.72 -15.62
N ILE A 130 8.49 11.64 -16.79
CA ILE A 130 9.11 12.06 -18.05
C ILE A 130 8.65 13.48 -18.34
N HIS A 131 9.54 14.46 -18.20
CA HIS A 131 9.20 15.88 -18.43
C HIS A 131 9.26 16.25 -19.91
N ARG A 132 10.29 15.79 -20.61
CA ARG A 132 10.57 16.24 -21.97
C ARG A 132 11.34 15.19 -22.76
N VAL A 133 10.80 14.88 -23.93
CA VAL A 133 11.50 14.16 -25.00
C VAL A 133 11.87 15.20 -26.05
N ARG A 134 13.16 15.55 -26.19
CA ARG A 134 13.63 16.53 -27.18
C ARG A 134 14.65 15.85 -28.10
N GLY A 135 14.18 15.37 -29.24
CA GLY A 135 15.01 14.56 -30.13
C GLY A 135 15.40 13.25 -29.43
N ASP A 136 16.70 12.98 -29.37
CA ASP A 136 17.24 11.77 -28.72
C ASP A 136 17.46 11.94 -27.21
N GLU A 137 17.37 13.17 -26.68
CA GLU A 137 17.50 13.40 -25.24
C GLU A 137 16.16 13.25 -24.53
N THR A 138 16.10 12.32 -23.57
CA THR A 138 14.98 12.16 -22.65
C THR A 138 15.42 12.57 -21.25
N LEU A 139 14.81 13.62 -20.72
CA LEU A 139 15.01 14.07 -19.33
C LEU A 139 13.97 13.40 -18.43
N LEU A 140 14.46 12.87 -17.32
CA LEU A 140 13.72 12.07 -16.36
C LEU A 140 13.85 12.69 -14.98
N ASP A 141 12.75 12.85 -14.28
CA ASP A 141 12.79 13.11 -12.84
C ASP A 141 12.55 11.79 -12.14
N ILE A 142 13.49 11.42 -11.27
CA ILE A 142 13.43 10.18 -10.51
C ILE A 142 13.08 10.53 -9.09
N GLU A 143 11.89 10.12 -8.68
CA GLU A 143 11.39 10.35 -7.34
C GLU A 143 11.61 9.09 -6.49
N ALA A 144 12.30 9.27 -5.37
CA ALA A 144 12.53 8.20 -4.41
C ALA A 144 11.22 7.70 -3.80
N ASN A 145 11.19 6.43 -3.39
CA ASN A 145 10.06 5.76 -2.70
C ASN A 145 8.78 5.56 -3.52
N GLN A 146 8.72 6.07 -4.75
CA GLN A 146 7.60 5.83 -5.65
C GLN A 146 7.61 4.45 -6.31
N HIS A 147 6.50 4.07 -6.94
CA HIS A 147 6.28 2.73 -7.49
C HIS A 147 6.52 2.72 -9.00
N GLY A 148 7.24 1.71 -9.50
CA GLY A 148 7.29 1.40 -10.93
C GLY A 148 8.61 0.80 -11.37
N TYR A 149 9.72 1.31 -10.83
CA TYR A 149 11.06 0.96 -11.27
C TYR A 149 12.01 0.71 -10.10
N TRP A 150 13.14 0.08 -10.42
CA TRP A 150 14.26 -0.19 -9.53
C TRP A 150 15.51 0.46 -10.12
N LEU A 151 16.18 1.27 -9.29
CA LEU A 151 17.47 1.86 -9.60
C LEU A 151 18.58 1.02 -8.97
N VAL A 152 19.44 0.46 -9.81
CA VAL A 152 20.54 -0.44 -9.42
C VAL A 152 21.86 0.26 -9.68
N ASN A 153 22.70 0.36 -8.63
CA ASN A 153 24.02 0.99 -8.67
C ASN A 153 24.00 2.43 -9.23
N GLU A 154 22.89 3.17 -9.07
CA GLU A 154 22.73 4.55 -9.58
C GLU A 154 22.95 4.72 -11.09
N ILE A 155 23.01 3.62 -11.85
CA ILE A 155 23.34 3.64 -13.29
C ILE A 155 22.23 2.95 -14.09
N TYR A 156 21.67 1.87 -13.56
CA TYR A 156 20.74 1.02 -14.28
C TYR A 156 19.32 1.17 -13.73
N LEU A 157 18.38 1.40 -14.64
CA LEU A 157 16.96 1.44 -14.35
C LEU A 157 16.30 0.20 -14.94
N VAL A 158 15.57 -0.54 -14.11
CA VAL A 158 14.81 -1.73 -14.53
C VAL A 158 13.36 -1.65 -14.02
N PRO A 159 12.38 -2.16 -14.78
CA PRO A 159 10.98 -2.16 -14.33
C PRO A 159 10.80 -3.09 -13.11
N LYS A 160 9.81 -2.84 -12.26
CA LYS A 160 9.51 -3.71 -11.11
C LYS A 160 8.65 -4.90 -11.55
N GLN A 161 9.13 -6.15 -11.41
CA GLN A 161 8.29 -7.35 -11.63
C GLN A 161 7.46 -7.74 -10.39
N PRO A 162 6.23 -8.28 -10.55
CA PRO A 162 5.46 -8.44 -11.78
C PRO A 162 4.55 -7.22 -11.99
N SER A 163 5.05 -6.11 -12.54
CA SER A 163 4.19 -5.00 -12.94
C SER A 163 3.29 -5.49 -14.08
N ARG A 164 1.98 -5.62 -13.81
CA ARG A 164 0.99 -5.78 -14.89
C ARG A 164 1.10 -4.56 -15.79
N TYR A 165 1.43 -4.82 -17.03
CA TYR A 165 1.53 -3.79 -18.04
C TYR A 165 0.12 -3.46 -18.57
N ASN A 166 -0.19 -2.19 -18.72
CA ASN A 166 -1.47 -1.69 -19.20
C ASN A 166 -1.24 -0.53 -20.17
N GLU A 167 -2.30 -0.11 -20.87
CA GLU A 167 -2.23 0.98 -21.85
C GLU A 167 -1.76 2.31 -21.22
N TYR A 168 -1.89 2.48 -19.90
CA TYR A 168 -1.50 3.70 -19.19
C TYR A 168 0.01 3.77 -18.93
N ASN A 169 0.67 2.66 -18.60
CA ASN A 169 2.12 2.65 -18.34
C ASN A 169 2.96 2.36 -19.59
N LEU A 170 2.31 2.05 -20.72
CA LEU A 170 2.95 1.76 -21.99
C LEU A 170 3.78 2.92 -22.57
N PRO A 171 3.26 4.16 -22.63
CA PRO A 171 4.04 5.29 -23.09
C PRO A 171 5.31 5.55 -22.26
N THR A 172 5.23 5.41 -20.94
CA THR A 172 6.39 5.58 -20.05
C THR A 172 7.43 4.50 -20.28
N LEU A 173 7.00 3.26 -20.50
CA LEU A 173 7.91 2.15 -20.77
C LEU A 173 8.57 2.29 -22.15
N GLU A 174 7.84 2.69 -23.19
CA GLU A 174 8.40 2.94 -24.54
C GLU A 174 9.39 4.10 -24.57
N ALA A 175 9.21 5.08 -23.68
CA ALA A 175 10.18 6.16 -23.50
C ALA A 175 11.50 5.66 -22.91
N LEU A 176 11.45 4.65 -22.03
CA LEU A 176 12.62 4.13 -21.31
C LEU A 176 13.24 2.86 -21.95
N PHE A 177 12.45 2.08 -22.69
CA PHE A 177 12.79 0.76 -23.20
C PHE A 177 12.31 0.58 -24.63
N VAL A 178 13.12 -0.10 -25.45
CA VAL A 178 12.70 -0.70 -26.71
C VAL A 178 11.90 -1.95 -26.37
N CYS A 179 10.61 -1.94 -26.72
CA CYS A 179 9.69 -3.02 -26.40
C CYS A 179 9.47 -3.92 -27.62
N HIS A 180 9.92 -5.17 -27.57
CA HIS A 180 9.72 -6.18 -28.61
C HIS A 180 8.49 -7.04 -28.33
N ASN A 181 7.81 -7.48 -29.39
CA ASN A 181 6.65 -8.36 -29.33
C ASN A 181 5.50 -7.81 -28.47
N VAL A 182 5.26 -6.50 -28.49
CA VAL A 182 4.14 -5.89 -27.76
C VAL A 182 2.83 -6.33 -28.41
N GLN A 183 2.12 -7.25 -27.77
CA GLN A 183 0.74 -7.62 -28.11
C GLN A 183 -0.20 -7.20 -26.98
N GLN A 184 -1.47 -6.95 -27.31
CA GLN A 184 -2.49 -6.45 -26.37
C GLN A 184 -2.73 -7.34 -25.12
N CYS A 185 -2.17 -8.55 -25.10
CA CYS A 185 -2.41 -9.58 -24.09
C CYS A 185 -1.20 -9.91 -23.21
N ASN A 186 -0.03 -9.30 -23.43
CA ASN A 186 1.20 -9.77 -22.80
C ASN A 186 1.30 -9.33 -21.33
N LYS A 187 1.10 -10.28 -20.42
CA LYS A 187 1.24 -10.08 -18.97
C LYS A 187 2.70 -10.16 -18.50
N TYR A 188 3.59 -10.70 -19.33
CA TYR A 188 4.96 -11.03 -18.95
C TYR A 188 5.96 -10.43 -19.95
N PHE A 189 7.16 -10.12 -19.44
CA PHE A 189 8.29 -9.71 -20.25
C PHE A 189 9.59 -10.22 -19.62
N ASN A 190 10.60 -10.40 -20.45
CA ASN A 190 11.98 -10.61 -20.05
C ASN A 190 12.77 -9.32 -20.24
N LEU A 191 13.63 -9.01 -19.26
CA LEU A 191 14.61 -7.95 -19.42
C LEU A 191 15.72 -8.46 -20.32
N ILE A 192 15.91 -7.83 -21.49
CA ILE A 192 17.04 -8.14 -22.37
C ILE A 192 18.21 -7.22 -22.05
N LYS A 193 17.91 -5.94 -21.79
CA LYS A 193 18.89 -4.90 -21.48
C LYS A 193 18.31 -3.87 -20.50
N PRO A 194 18.99 -3.50 -19.41
CA PRO A 194 18.54 -2.41 -18.54
C PRO A 194 18.64 -1.05 -19.23
N ALA A 195 17.79 -0.10 -18.83
CA ALA A 195 17.96 1.28 -19.26
C ALA A 195 19.13 1.91 -18.48
N ARG A 196 19.93 2.75 -19.14
CA ARG A 196 21.06 3.43 -18.53
C ARG A 196 20.76 4.90 -18.34
N ILE A 197 21.04 5.39 -17.14
CA ILE A 197 20.82 6.78 -16.77
C ILE A 197 22.10 7.42 -16.23
N SER A 198 22.14 8.75 -16.22
CA SER A 198 23.16 9.53 -15.51
C SER A 198 22.53 10.74 -14.82
N PRO A 199 23.12 11.25 -13.74
CA PRO A 199 22.69 12.52 -13.16
C PRO A 199 22.74 13.62 -14.22
N SER A 200 21.69 14.45 -14.29
CA SER A 200 21.70 15.63 -15.16
C SER A 200 22.45 16.74 -14.44
N SER A 201 23.56 17.23 -15.00
CA SER A 201 24.35 18.32 -14.46
C SER A 201 23.75 19.71 -14.72
N SER A 202 22.43 19.80 -14.95
CA SER A 202 21.78 21.06 -15.28
C SER A 202 21.77 22.00 -14.06
N PRO A 203 22.44 23.16 -14.13
CA PRO A 203 22.51 24.10 -13.01
C PRO A 203 21.23 24.93 -12.83
N ASP A 204 20.18 24.69 -13.63
CA ASP A 204 18.97 25.52 -13.68
C ASP A 204 17.90 25.17 -12.62
N SER A 205 18.12 24.16 -11.77
CA SER A 205 17.22 23.88 -10.66
C SER A 205 17.48 24.84 -9.49
N SER A 206 17.04 26.08 -9.64
CA SER A 206 16.92 27.03 -8.55
C SER A 206 15.98 26.46 -7.48
N GLN A 207 16.59 25.83 -6.47
CA GLN A 207 16.28 26.01 -5.05
C GLN A 207 14.82 25.75 -4.66
N THR A 208 14.44 24.49 -4.44
CA THR A 208 13.66 24.01 -3.24
C THR A 208 13.14 22.55 -3.34
N CYS A 209 13.15 21.88 -4.49
CA CYS A 209 12.71 20.48 -4.57
C CYS A 209 13.89 19.49 -4.55
N SER A 210 13.85 18.52 -3.63
CA SER A 210 14.83 17.42 -3.48
C SER A 210 14.80 16.37 -4.61
N VAL A 211 14.15 16.68 -5.73
CA VAL A 211 14.00 15.78 -6.87
C VAL A 211 15.29 15.81 -7.67
N HIS A 212 15.99 14.68 -7.71
CA HIS A 212 17.19 14.53 -8.51
C HIS A 212 16.76 14.31 -9.96
N THR A 213 17.21 15.20 -10.85
CA THR A 213 16.96 15.07 -12.29
C THR A 213 18.01 14.16 -12.92
N TRP A 214 17.57 13.17 -13.66
CA TRP A 214 18.40 12.22 -14.38
C TRP A 214 18.19 12.36 -15.88
N ARG A 215 19.19 11.94 -16.66
CA ARG A 215 19.13 11.86 -18.10
C ARG A 215 19.18 10.40 -18.51
N LEU A 216 18.31 10.00 -19.44
CA LEU A 216 18.42 8.71 -20.09
C LEU A 216 19.59 8.72 -21.06
N LEU A 217 20.61 7.90 -20.79
CA LEU A 217 21.75 7.72 -21.69
C LEU A 217 21.46 6.70 -22.78
N GLU A 218 20.80 5.60 -22.39
CA GLU A 218 20.50 4.50 -23.32
C GLU A 218 19.18 3.85 -22.93
N LYS A 219 18.31 3.59 -23.92
CA LYS A 219 17.08 2.83 -23.70
C LYS A 219 17.43 1.38 -23.38
N GLY A 220 16.70 0.81 -22.44
CA GLY A 220 16.76 -0.62 -22.20
C GLY A 220 16.04 -1.41 -23.30
N THR A 221 15.99 -2.73 -23.18
CA THR A 221 15.27 -3.60 -24.11
C THR A 221 14.47 -4.62 -23.34
N LEU A 222 13.18 -4.73 -23.68
CA LEU A 222 12.24 -5.67 -23.09
C LEU A 222 11.65 -6.54 -24.19
N GLU A 223 11.55 -7.84 -23.93
CA GLU A 223 10.89 -8.79 -24.81
C GLU A 223 9.63 -9.33 -24.13
N PHE A 224 8.46 -9.06 -24.72
CA PHE A 224 7.18 -9.48 -24.17
C PHE A 224 6.81 -10.89 -24.61
N SER A 225 6.17 -11.66 -23.72
CA SER A 225 5.70 -13.01 -23.98
C SER A 225 4.31 -13.25 -23.38
N GLU A 226 3.51 -14.10 -24.05
CA GLU A 226 2.16 -14.47 -23.58
C GLU A 226 2.23 -15.35 -22.33
N THR A 227 3.19 -16.27 -22.31
CA THR A 227 3.43 -17.18 -21.19
C THR A 227 4.62 -16.70 -20.36
N LYS A 228 4.58 -16.96 -19.05
CA LYS A 228 5.74 -16.77 -18.19
C LYS A 228 6.81 -17.74 -18.69
N SER A 229 7.76 -17.25 -19.47
CA SER A 229 8.88 -18.08 -19.89
C SER A 229 9.65 -18.44 -18.63
N SER A 230 9.57 -19.70 -18.22
CA SER A 230 10.62 -20.26 -17.39
C SER A 230 11.94 -19.98 -18.10
N PRO A 231 13.01 -19.55 -17.41
CA PRO A 231 14.30 -19.27 -18.02
C PRO A 231 14.80 -20.55 -18.68
N SER A 232 14.42 -20.74 -19.94
CA SER A 232 14.75 -21.88 -20.76
C SER A 232 16.22 -21.72 -21.10
N SER A 233 16.99 -22.75 -20.77
CA SER A 233 18.42 -22.90 -21.00
C SER A 233 18.81 -22.88 -22.49
N ARG A 234 18.41 -21.85 -23.24
CA ARG A 234 19.00 -21.60 -24.56
C ARG A 234 20.36 -20.96 -24.32
N LEU A 235 21.37 -21.82 -24.22
CA LEU A 235 22.74 -21.46 -24.54
C LEU A 235 22.73 -20.72 -25.88
N ILE A 236 23.47 -19.62 -25.93
CA ILE A 236 23.76 -18.89 -27.15
C ILE A 236 24.52 -19.87 -28.06
N GLU A 237 23.79 -20.55 -28.96
CA GLU A 237 24.41 -21.36 -30.00
C GLU A 237 24.92 -20.42 -31.09
N THR A 238 26.24 -20.39 -31.24
CA THR A 238 26.95 -19.83 -32.38
C THR A 238 26.47 -20.53 -33.66
N PRO A 239 26.26 -19.80 -34.78
CA PRO A 239 25.65 -20.38 -35.97
C PRO A 239 26.64 -21.34 -36.65
N SER A 240 26.30 -22.63 -36.66
CA SER A 240 26.90 -23.63 -37.54
C SER A 240 25.89 -24.02 -38.61
N THR A 241 26.20 -23.66 -39.84
CA THR A 241 25.54 -24.11 -41.07
C THR A 241 25.62 -25.64 -41.22
N THR A 242 24.49 -26.31 -41.44
CA THR A 242 24.21 -27.29 -42.54
C THR A 242 22.83 -27.95 -42.29
N PRO A 243 21.98 -28.14 -43.31
CA PRO A 243 20.65 -28.73 -43.17
C PRO A 243 20.65 -30.23 -43.51
N GLU A 244 19.80 -31.02 -42.86
CA GLU A 244 19.19 -32.20 -43.50
C GLU A 244 17.92 -32.69 -42.78
N ASP A 245 17.09 -33.35 -43.59
CA ASP A 245 15.64 -33.52 -43.54
C ASP A 245 15.07 -34.59 -42.58
N ALA A 246 13.73 -34.48 -42.44
CA ALA A 246 12.73 -35.57 -42.52
C ALA A 246 12.01 -36.02 -41.23
N SER A 247 10.68 -35.75 -41.23
CA SER A 247 9.56 -36.70 -41.08
C SER A 247 9.53 -37.60 -39.82
N THR A 248 8.46 -37.74 -39.04
CA THR A 248 7.10 -38.18 -39.42
C THR A 248 6.19 -38.13 -38.17
N ASN A 249 4.89 -37.84 -38.36
CA ASN A 249 3.75 -38.12 -37.44
C ASN A 249 3.49 -39.68 -37.38
N PRO A 250 2.57 -40.30 -36.59
CA PRO A 250 1.37 -39.77 -35.92
C PRO A 250 0.98 -40.33 -34.51
N GLU A 251 -0.10 -39.76 -33.95
CA GLU A 251 -1.21 -40.28 -33.09
C GLU A 251 -1.37 -41.82 -32.89
N PRO A 252 -2.18 -42.38 -31.94
CA PRO A 252 -3.41 -41.82 -31.31
C PRO A 252 -3.75 -42.20 -29.83
N ALA A 253 -4.82 -41.57 -29.33
CA ALA A 253 -5.97 -42.01 -28.51
C ALA A 253 -5.85 -42.89 -27.23
N ALA A 254 -6.73 -42.54 -26.27
CA ALA A 254 -7.43 -43.33 -25.23
C ALA A 254 -7.20 -42.74 -23.82
N GLU A 255 -8.08 -42.75 -22.82
CA GLU A 255 -9.50 -43.03 -22.61
C GLU A 255 -9.79 -42.50 -21.18
N GLU A 256 -11.03 -42.10 -20.89
CA GLU A 256 -11.58 -41.85 -19.55
C GLU A 256 -11.58 -43.15 -18.70
N PRO A 257 -11.58 -43.14 -17.35
CA PRO A 257 -12.84 -42.87 -16.65
C PRO A 257 -12.76 -42.22 -15.25
N THR A 258 -13.90 -41.63 -14.89
CA THR A 258 -14.35 -41.30 -13.52
C THR A 258 -14.48 -42.53 -12.62
N PRO A 259 -14.51 -42.32 -11.28
CA PRO A 259 -15.63 -42.89 -10.54
C PRO A 259 -16.26 -41.98 -9.47
N LYS A 260 -17.51 -42.34 -9.18
CA LYS A 260 -18.53 -41.75 -8.33
C LYS A 260 -18.27 -41.84 -6.82
N LEU A 261 -18.78 -40.82 -6.12
CA LEU A 261 -19.54 -40.81 -4.87
C LEU A 261 -19.73 -42.13 -4.10
N ASN A 262 -19.49 -42.08 -2.78
CA ASN A 262 -20.57 -42.33 -1.81
C ASN A 262 -20.30 -41.70 -0.42
N PRO A 263 -21.36 -41.43 0.39
CA PRO A 263 -21.35 -40.70 1.65
C PRO A 263 -21.37 -41.66 2.87
N GLU A 264 -21.64 -41.10 4.06
CA GLU A 264 -21.85 -41.74 5.39
C GLU A 264 -20.63 -41.76 6.33
N ASN A 265 -20.65 -40.87 7.33
CA ASN A 265 -20.79 -41.26 8.74
C ASN A 265 -20.80 -40.03 9.65
N GLU A 266 -21.98 -39.69 10.18
CA GLU A 266 -22.12 -39.03 11.48
C GLU A 266 -21.69 -39.99 12.60
N PRO A 267 -21.19 -39.45 13.71
CA PRO A 267 -21.76 -39.89 14.98
C PRO A 267 -22.17 -38.72 15.88
N ASP A 268 -23.42 -38.83 16.31
CA ASP A 268 -24.05 -38.27 17.49
C ASP A 268 -23.22 -38.62 18.75
N PHE A 269 -22.89 -37.64 19.59
CA PHE A 269 -22.52 -37.88 20.99
C PHE A 269 -22.96 -36.72 21.89
N GLN A 270 -24.00 -37.01 22.65
CA GLN A 270 -24.50 -36.22 23.77
C GLN A 270 -23.57 -36.34 25.00
N GLU A 271 -23.42 -35.19 25.67
CA GLU A 271 -23.65 -34.98 27.11
C GLU A 271 -22.72 -35.67 28.13
N SER A 272 -21.95 -34.85 28.83
CA SER A 272 -21.68 -34.99 30.26
C SER A 272 -21.39 -33.61 30.87
N GLN A 273 -22.35 -33.13 31.66
CA GLN A 273 -22.18 -32.01 32.60
C GLN A 273 -21.34 -32.48 33.79
N GLU A 274 -20.27 -31.75 34.11
CA GLU A 274 -19.66 -31.81 35.44
C GLU A 274 -19.67 -30.42 36.09
N LEU A 275 -20.33 -30.36 37.24
CA LEU A 275 -20.36 -29.25 38.18
C LEU A 275 -18.98 -29.08 38.82
N MET A 276 -18.33 -27.94 38.63
CA MET A 276 -17.16 -27.52 39.41
C MET A 276 -17.43 -26.16 40.08
N THR A 277 -17.12 -26.13 41.37
CA THR A 277 -17.27 -25.04 42.35
C THR A 277 -16.46 -23.78 42.01
N PRO A 278 -16.88 -22.59 42.49
CA PRO A 278 -16.28 -21.32 42.12
C PRO A 278 -14.91 -21.10 42.78
N VAL A 279 -13.90 -20.88 41.95
CA VAL A 279 -12.56 -20.38 42.31
C VAL A 279 -12.61 -18.84 42.37
N PRO A 280 -11.86 -18.18 43.27
CA PRO A 280 -11.89 -16.72 43.43
C PRO A 280 -11.39 -16.03 42.15
N SER A 281 -12.11 -15.01 41.71
CA SER A 281 -11.91 -14.28 40.47
C SER A 281 -10.53 -13.60 40.40
N GLU A 282 -9.67 -14.08 39.50
CA GLU A 282 -8.59 -13.28 38.93
C GLU A 282 -9.19 -12.10 38.14
N PRO A 283 -8.47 -10.96 38.06
CA PRO A 283 -8.92 -9.82 37.25
C PRO A 283 -9.08 -10.29 35.80
N THR A 284 -10.32 -10.25 35.32
CA THR A 284 -10.68 -10.62 33.95
C THR A 284 -9.77 -9.86 32.99
N PRO A 285 -8.98 -10.51 32.12
CA PRO A 285 -8.35 -9.81 31.01
C PRO A 285 -9.46 -9.10 30.24
N ASP A 286 -9.21 -7.83 29.90
CA ASP A 286 -10.09 -7.01 29.06
C ASP A 286 -10.56 -7.91 27.90
N PRO A 287 -11.88 -8.07 27.67
CA PRO A 287 -12.37 -9.04 26.69
C PRO A 287 -11.69 -8.75 25.36
N GLU A 288 -10.83 -9.68 24.94
CA GLU A 288 -10.21 -9.64 23.62
C GLU A 288 -11.35 -9.41 22.63
N GLU A 289 -11.27 -8.30 21.90
CA GLU A 289 -12.33 -7.86 20.99
C GLU A 289 -12.54 -8.96 19.93
N GLU A 290 -13.52 -9.83 20.18
CA GLU A 290 -13.78 -11.00 19.34
C GLU A 290 -13.93 -10.55 17.88
N ALA A 291 -13.22 -11.26 16.98
CA ALA A 291 -13.27 -10.98 15.56
C ALA A 291 -14.74 -10.94 15.10
N PRO A 292 -15.16 -9.94 14.32
CA PRO A 292 -16.56 -9.78 13.94
C PRO A 292 -17.03 -11.04 13.21
N GLU A 293 -18.15 -11.62 13.66
CA GLU A 293 -18.75 -12.77 12.99
C GLU A 293 -19.14 -12.40 11.55
N LEU A 294 -18.62 -13.18 10.59
CA LEU A 294 -18.90 -13.02 9.17
C LEU A 294 -19.91 -14.07 8.73
N THR A 295 -20.90 -13.64 7.97
CA THR A 295 -21.77 -14.59 7.26
C THR A 295 -20.98 -15.31 6.16
N PRO A 296 -21.36 -16.53 5.74
CA PRO A 296 -20.68 -17.24 4.64
C PRO A 296 -20.58 -16.42 3.35
N GLN A 297 -21.60 -15.60 3.07
CA GLN A 297 -21.63 -14.70 1.93
C GLN A 297 -20.59 -13.56 2.05
N GLU A 298 -20.41 -13.00 3.24
CA GLU A 298 -19.39 -11.97 3.49
C GLU A 298 -17.98 -12.53 3.44
N GLN A 299 -17.78 -13.76 3.92
CA GLN A 299 -16.51 -14.47 3.83
C GLN A 299 -16.09 -14.69 2.37
N GLU A 300 -16.98 -15.24 1.54
CA GLU A 300 -16.73 -15.44 0.11
C GLU A 300 -16.46 -14.10 -0.61
N PHE A 301 -17.22 -13.06 -0.26
CA PHE A 301 -17.00 -11.72 -0.80
C PHE A 301 -15.63 -11.14 -0.42
N LEU A 302 -15.18 -11.32 0.83
CA LEU A 302 -13.86 -10.88 1.29
C LEU A 302 -12.73 -11.62 0.59
N GLU A 303 -12.86 -12.93 0.40
CA GLU A 303 -11.90 -13.72 -0.37
C GLU A 303 -11.78 -13.21 -1.81
N MET A 304 -12.91 -12.87 -2.44
CA MET A 304 -12.92 -12.25 -3.77
C MET A 304 -12.28 -10.86 -3.78
N TYR A 305 -12.53 -10.04 -2.76
CA TYR A 305 -11.94 -8.71 -2.62
C TYR A 305 -10.41 -8.79 -2.50
N HIS A 306 -9.90 -9.67 -1.64
CA HIS A 306 -8.46 -9.81 -1.35
C HIS A 306 -7.68 -10.56 -2.45
N SER A 307 -8.32 -11.46 -3.20
CA SER A 307 -7.66 -12.23 -4.27
C SER A 307 -7.31 -11.44 -5.53
N SER A 308 -7.39 -10.09 -5.50
CA SER A 308 -6.84 -9.18 -6.53
C SER A 308 -7.52 -9.26 -7.91
N HIS A 309 -8.74 -9.79 -7.97
CA HIS A 309 -9.58 -9.79 -9.17
C HIS A 309 -10.61 -8.65 -9.15
N HIS A 310 -10.17 -7.41 -8.86
CA HIS A 310 -11.02 -6.21 -9.02
C HIS A 310 -11.63 -6.05 -10.42
N THR A 311 -11.10 -6.75 -11.43
CA THR A 311 -11.69 -6.80 -12.77
C THR A 311 -12.99 -7.59 -12.85
N GLU A 312 -13.31 -8.44 -11.87
CA GLU A 312 -14.60 -9.16 -11.80
C GLU A 312 -15.69 -8.28 -11.18
N PHE A 313 -15.29 -7.25 -10.45
CA PHE A 313 -16.13 -6.16 -9.99
C PHE A 313 -16.53 -5.19 -11.12
N ARG A 314 -16.77 -5.68 -12.36
CA ARG A 314 -17.15 -4.85 -13.53
C ARG A 314 -18.43 -4.03 -13.34
N LYS A 315 -19.22 -4.34 -12.30
CA LYS A 315 -20.45 -3.65 -11.95
C LYS A 315 -20.31 -2.78 -10.68
N THR A 316 -19.07 -2.43 -10.29
CA THR A 316 -18.88 -1.56 -9.14
C THR A 316 -19.21 -0.12 -9.45
N ILE A 317 -19.89 0.51 -8.50
CA ILE A 317 -20.14 1.94 -8.52
C ILE A 317 -19.10 2.55 -7.59
N LYS A 318 -18.23 3.41 -8.14
CA LYS A 318 -17.39 4.28 -7.31
C LYS A 318 -18.26 5.33 -6.64
N ALA A 319 -17.99 5.60 -5.37
CA ALA A 319 -18.77 6.49 -4.56
C ALA A 319 -17.91 7.32 -3.59
N THR A 320 -18.36 8.55 -3.35
CA THR A 320 -17.75 9.48 -2.39
C THR A 320 -18.77 9.72 -1.28
N CYS A 321 -18.33 9.73 -0.01
CA CYS A 321 -19.21 10.17 1.09
C CYS A 321 -19.32 11.69 1.00
N SER A 322 -20.56 12.16 0.86
CA SER A 322 -20.87 13.58 1.01
C SER A 322 -21.36 13.80 2.43
N LEU A 323 -20.64 14.61 3.19
CA LEU A 323 -21.20 15.23 4.38
C LEU A 323 -22.18 16.31 3.91
N ASP A 324 -23.46 16.18 4.26
CA ASP A 324 -24.37 17.31 4.10
C ASP A 324 -23.92 18.38 5.12
N ALA A 325 -23.48 19.54 4.60
CA ALA A 325 -22.81 20.59 5.38
C ALA A 325 -23.66 21.12 6.56
N ASP A 326 -24.97 20.91 6.51
CA ASP A 326 -25.93 21.38 7.51
C ASP A 326 -26.18 20.37 8.63
N GLN A 327 -25.49 19.22 8.63
CA GLN A 327 -25.78 18.08 9.51
C GLN A 327 -24.51 17.45 10.12
N GLU A 328 -23.62 18.26 10.70
CA GLU A 328 -22.41 17.77 11.37
C GLU A 328 -22.71 16.75 12.48
N SER A 329 -23.89 16.84 13.12
CA SER A 329 -24.36 15.92 14.17
C SER A 329 -25.13 14.70 13.66
N SER A 330 -25.41 14.59 12.36
CA SER A 330 -26.13 13.44 11.83
C SER A 330 -25.21 12.22 11.79
N GLU A 331 -25.62 11.15 12.46
CA GLU A 331 -24.97 9.83 12.39
C GLU A 331 -25.08 9.20 10.99
N HIS A 332 -25.93 9.76 10.12
CA HIS A 332 -26.17 9.24 8.78
C HIS A 332 -25.20 9.87 7.76
N CYS A 333 -24.20 9.11 7.29
CA CYS A 333 -23.50 9.44 6.02
C CYS A 333 -24.30 8.88 4.84
N SER A 334 -24.36 9.67 3.77
CA SER A 334 -24.84 9.22 2.46
C SER A 334 -23.71 9.20 1.44
N LEU A 335 -23.73 8.18 0.60
CA LEU A 335 -22.77 7.97 -0.49
C LEU A 335 -23.42 8.39 -1.80
N LYS A 336 -22.67 9.14 -2.61
CA LYS A 336 -23.06 9.53 -3.96
C LYS A 336 -22.14 8.87 -4.97
N ALA A 337 -22.71 8.38 -6.08
CA ALA A 337 -21.92 7.86 -7.18
C ALA A 337 -20.99 8.95 -7.72
N ASP A 338 -19.70 8.61 -7.81
CA ASP A 338 -18.63 9.49 -8.23
C ASP A 338 -17.57 8.66 -8.94
N ARG A 339 -17.12 9.08 -10.13
CA ARG A 339 -16.13 8.33 -10.92
C ARG A 339 -14.75 8.27 -10.26
N TRP A 340 -14.49 9.14 -9.29
CA TRP A 340 -13.24 9.16 -8.52
C TRP A 340 -13.43 8.87 -7.03
N GLY A 341 -14.58 8.31 -6.66
CA GLY A 341 -14.86 8.05 -5.26
C GLY A 341 -13.91 7.05 -4.62
N ASP A 342 -13.62 7.29 -3.35
CA ASP A 342 -12.72 6.48 -2.52
C ASP A 342 -13.33 5.14 -2.08
N TRP A 343 -14.61 4.92 -2.39
CA TRP A 343 -15.38 3.75 -1.99
C TRP A 343 -15.95 3.03 -3.20
N TYR A 344 -16.05 1.72 -3.11
CA TYR A 344 -16.77 0.88 -4.06
C TYR A 344 -18.08 0.40 -3.44
N ILE A 345 -19.14 0.47 -4.23
CA ILE A 345 -20.42 -0.20 -3.96
C ILE A 345 -20.49 -1.40 -4.89
N CYS A 346 -20.45 -2.59 -4.29
CA CYS A 346 -20.37 -3.87 -4.95
C CYS A 346 -21.67 -4.64 -4.71
N ARG A 347 -22.42 -4.95 -5.77
CA ARG A 347 -23.56 -5.86 -5.63
C ARG A 347 -23.09 -7.30 -5.69
N TYR A 348 -23.31 -8.06 -4.63
CA TYR A 348 -23.03 -9.49 -4.57
C TYR A 348 -24.29 -10.22 -4.14
N SER A 349 -24.79 -11.11 -5.00
CA SER A 349 -26.16 -11.64 -4.90
C SER A 349 -27.19 -10.49 -4.88
N ASP A 350 -28.01 -10.40 -3.83
CA ASP A 350 -29.01 -9.35 -3.64
C ASP A 350 -28.64 -8.29 -2.60
N VAL A 351 -27.38 -8.26 -2.18
CA VAL A 351 -26.87 -7.31 -1.19
C VAL A 351 -25.89 -6.34 -1.86
N ASP A 352 -26.02 -5.05 -1.56
CA ASP A 352 -25.06 -4.03 -1.94
C ASP A 352 -24.06 -3.85 -0.78
N TYR A 353 -22.81 -4.24 -1.02
CA TYR A 353 -21.70 -4.10 -0.07
C TYR A 353 -20.92 -2.81 -0.33
N LEU A 354 -20.40 -2.22 0.74
CA LEU A 354 -19.49 -1.09 0.73
C LEU A 354 -18.08 -1.58 1.05
N THR A 355 -17.12 -1.24 0.20
CA THR A 355 -15.70 -1.54 0.43
C THR A 355 -14.83 -0.31 0.14
N PRO A 356 -13.66 -0.18 0.79
CA PRO A 356 -12.71 0.85 0.41
C PRO A 356 -12.21 0.60 -1.03
N SER A 357 -11.81 1.67 -1.71
CA SER A 357 -11.05 1.55 -2.94
C SER A 357 -9.59 1.22 -2.63
N ASN A 358 -8.91 0.62 -3.59
CA ASN A 358 -7.46 0.39 -3.51
C ASN A 358 -6.63 1.69 -3.47
N MET A 359 -7.26 2.85 -3.67
CA MET A 359 -6.66 4.17 -3.58
C MET A 359 -7.19 4.97 -2.38
N LEU A 360 -7.88 4.31 -1.43
CA LEU A 360 -8.40 4.97 -0.24
C LEU A 360 -7.23 5.60 0.52
N VAL A 361 -7.20 6.94 0.57
CA VAL A 361 -6.22 7.67 1.38
C VAL A 361 -6.74 7.74 2.80
N VAL A 362 -5.94 7.25 3.75
CA VAL A 362 -6.26 7.32 5.17
C VAL A 362 -5.26 8.22 5.88
N ASN A 363 -5.73 9.39 6.28
CA ASN A 363 -4.93 10.39 7.00
C ASN A 363 -5.80 11.11 8.04
N GLN A 364 -5.22 11.99 8.85
CA GLN A 364 -5.94 12.67 9.93
C GLN A 364 -7.14 13.49 9.45
N THR A 365 -7.12 14.02 8.22
CA THR A 365 -8.22 14.84 7.69
C THR A 365 -9.38 14.00 7.15
N THR A 366 -9.10 12.81 6.61
CA THR A 366 -10.10 11.90 6.02
C THR A 366 -10.63 10.86 7.02
N LEU A 367 -9.87 10.54 8.06
CA LEU A 367 -10.22 9.54 9.07
C LEU A 367 -11.59 9.77 9.74
N PRO A 368 -12.01 11.00 10.11
CA PRO A 368 -13.35 11.22 10.66
C PRO A 368 -14.47 10.80 9.70
N LEU A 369 -14.28 11.02 8.39
CA LEU A 369 -15.22 10.60 7.35
C LEU A 369 -15.30 9.08 7.26
N HIS A 370 -14.13 8.41 7.25
CA HIS A 370 -14.05 6.96 7.18
C HIS A 370 -14.72 6.29 8.39
N LYS A 371 -14.57 6.85 9.60
CA LYS A 371 -15.25 6.40 10.83
C LYS A 371 -16.78 6.50 10.78
N LYS A 372 -17.34 7.38 9.92
CA LYS A 372 -18.79 7.43 9.69
C LYS A 372 -19.27 6.24 8.85
N LEU A 373 -18.43 5.71 7.97
CA LEU A 373 -18.78 4.61 7.06
C LEU A 373 -18.40 3.22 7.61
N MET A 374 -17.27 3.13 8.30
CA MET A 374 -16.66 1.89 8.76
C MET A 374 -16.23 2.01 10.22
N LYS A 375 -16.23 0.90 10.95
CA LYS A 375 -15.50 0.77 12.20
C LYS A 375 -14.01 0.64 11.86
N ILE A 376 -13.19 1.50 12.43
CA ILE A 376 -11.75 1.53 12.18
C ILE A 376 -11.04 0.88 13.36
N THR A 377 -10.26 -0.17 13.11
CA THR A 377 -9.34 -0.79 14.06
C THR A 377 -7.90 -0.50 13.65
N TYR A 378 -6.97 -0.58 14.59
CA TYR A 378 -5.54 -0.37 14.35
C TYR A 378 -4.77 -1.63 14.70
N SER A 379 -3.69 -1.87 13.98
CA SER A 379 -2.95 -3.12 14.05
C SER A 379 -1.46 -2.85 13.85
N ASP A 380 -0.64 -3.35 14.76
CA ASP A 380 0.83 -3.14 14.76
C ASP A 380 1.56 -4.01 13.70
N PHE A 381 0.83 -4.64 12.78
CA PHE A 381 1.45 -5.52 11.80
C PHE A 381 2.20 -4.75 10.70
N LEU A 382 3.41 -5.19 10.40
CA LEU A 382 4.34 -4.64 9.41
C LEU A 382 4.01 -5.05 7.96
N TYR A 383 2.74 -5.00 7.55
CA TYR A 383 2.39 -5.26 6.14
C TYR A 383 2.58 -4.00 5.28
N PRO A 384 2.94 -4.15 3.98
CA PRO A 384 3.20 -3.03 3.09
C PRO A 384 1.94 -2.33 2.56
N GLU A 385 0.76 -2.81 2.94
CA GLU A 385 -0.55 -2.25 2.57
C GLU A 385 -0.98 -1.30 3.68
N GLU A 386 -1.67 -0.19 3.34
CA GLU A 386 -2.05 0.83 4.35
C GLU A 386 -3.25 0.37 5.20
N PHE A 387 -4.04 -0.59 4.72
CA PHE A 387 -5.22 -1.11 5.42
C PHE A 387 -5.63 -2.50 4.91
N ARG A 388 -6.46 -3.19 5.70
CA ARG A 388 -7.12 -4.46 5.36
C ARG A 388 -8.62 -4.39 5.66
N LEU A 389 -9.45 -4.77 4.69
CA LEU A 389 -10.88 -4.94 4.91
C LEU A 389 -11.13 -6.24 5.70
N VAL A 390 -11.68 -6.11 6.91
CA VAL A 390 -12.02 -7.24 7.80
C VAL A 390 -13.47 -7.65 7.63
N LYS A 391 -14.38 -6.67 7.50
CA LYS A 391 -15.81 -6.91 7.24
C LYS A 391 -16.34 -5.86 6.27
N PRO A 392 -17.02 -6.24 5.16
CA PRO A 392 -17.63 -5.25 4.27
C PRO A 392 -18.81 -4.54 4.96
N GLY A 393 -19.02 -3.28 4.65
CA GLY A 393 -20.23 -2.57 5.08
C GLY A 393 -21.42 -2.97 4.22
N ARG A 394 -22.64 -2.72 4.69
CA ARG A 394 -23.86 -2.89 3.88
C ARG A 394 -24.49 -1.55 3.61
N VAL A 395 -24.92 -1.35 2.37
CA VAL A 395 -25.59 -0.12 1.96
C VAL A 395 -26.94 -0.44 1.32
N LYS A 396 -27.85 0.53 1.39
CA LYS A 396 -29.13 0.47 0.72
C LYS A 396 -29.31 1.68 -0.17
N ARG A 397 -29.72 1.46 -1.42
CA ARG A 397 -29.98 2.54 -2.36
C ARG A 397 -31.26 3.29 -2.00
N ASN A 398 -31.14 4.57 -1.68
CA ASN A 398 -32.28 5.49 -1.58
C ASN A 398 -32.66 5.97 -2.99
N ARG A 399 -33.77 5.44 -3.52
CA ARG A 399 -34.23 5.71 -4.89
C ARG A 399 -34.62 7.18 -5.11
N THR A 400 -35.15 7.83 -4.08
CA THR A 400 -35.62 9.23 -4.15
C THR A 400 -34.43 10.18 -4.20
N ALA A 401 -33.45 9.98 -3.33
CA ALA A 401 -32.27 10.85 -3.25
C ALA A 401 -31.18 10.52 -4.29
N LYS A 402 -31.27 9.37 -4.98
CA LYS A 402 -30.20 8.82 -5.83
C LYS A 402 -28.86 8.69 -5.07
N ARG A 403 -28.93 8.38 -3.78
CA ARG A 403 -27.79 8.15 -2.88
C ARG A 403 -27.87 6.75 -2.28
N TRP A 404 -26.80 6.31 -1.65
CA TRP A 404 -26.77 5.09 -0.84
C TRP A 404 -26.61 5.46 0.62
N GLU A 405 -27.31 4.75 1.48
CA GLU A 405 -27.26 4.92 2.93
C GLU A 405 -26.58 3.69 3.53
N VAL A 406 -25.66 3.91 4.47
CA VAL A 406 -25.02 2.82 5.21
C VAL A 406 -26.04 2.24 6.19
N THR A 407 -26.39 0.97 6.00
CA THR A 407 -27.28 0.24 6.91
C THR A 407 -26.52 -0.55 7.96
N GLU A 408 -25.29 -0.97 7.65
CA GLU A 408 -24.40 -1.68 8.56
C GLU A 408 -22.96 -1.22 8.30
N LYS A 409 -22.24 -0.80 9.34
CA LYS A 409 -20.83 -0.43 9.22
C LYS A 409 -19.99 -1.70 9.07
N GLY A 410 -19.08 -1.69 8.11
CA GLY A 410 -18.05 -2.73 8.02
C GLY A 410 -16.92 -2.46 9.03
N VAL A 411 -15.86 -3.27 8.94
CA VAL A 411 -14.66 -3.15 9.76
C VAL A 411 -13.45 -3.04 8.85
N LEU A 412 -12.67 -1.97 9.03
CA LEU A 412 -11.45 -1.68 8.33
C LEU A 412 -10.30 -1.62 9.33
N GLU A 413 -9.30 -2.48 9.14
CA GLU A 413 -8.08 -2.51 9.94
C GLU A 413 -7.01 -1.64 9.26
N ILE A 414 -6.43 -0.67 9.96
CA ILE A 414 -5.34 0.17 9.46
C ILE A 414 -4.04 -0.29 10.10
N TYR A 415 -3.00 -0.43 9.29
CA TYR A 415 -1.65 -0.73 9.77
C TYR A 415 -0.94 0.58 10.12
N THR A 416 -0.47 0.70 11.36
CA THR A 416 0.15 1.93 11.91
C THR A 416 1.65 1.84 12.05
#